data_AF-A0A5E5QSA0-F1
#
_entry.id   AF-A0A5E5QSA0-F1
#
_cell.length_a   1.000
_cell.length_b   1.000
_cell.length_c   1.000
_cell.angle_alpha   90.00
_cell.angle_beta   90.00
_cell.angle_gamma   90.00
#
_symmetry.space_group_name_H-M   'P 1'
#
loop_
_entity.id
_entity.type
_entity.pdbx_description
1 polymer ?
#
loop_
_entity_poly.entity_id
_entity_poly.type
_entity_poly.pdbx_seq_one_letter_code
_entity_poly.pdbx_strand_id
1 'polypeptide(L)' 'MPSKIEKMFIEPEVAGDPFEVSDIDTMLNYINVDAVAPKSATMFSRKGCAHCQRALGLLNKQGGLCGSY' A
#
# COMPACT_ATOMS: atom_id res chain seq x y z
N MET A 1 -7.66 2.20 22.22
CA MET A 1 -8.14 2.82 20.96
C MET A 1 -9.62 3.13 21.17
N PRO A 2 -10.08 4.37 20.97
CA PRO A 2 -11.51 4.67 21.10
C PRO A 2 -12.28 3.83 20.07
N SER A 3 -13.38 3.20 20.50
CA SER A 3 -14.24 2.31 19.71
C SER A 3 -15.28 3.06 18.86
N LYS A 4 -15.11 4.38 18.68
CA LYS A 4 -16.05 5.21 17.93
C LYS A 4 -15.73 5.14 16.44
N ILE A 5 -16.73 4.81 15.63
CA ILE A 5 -16.61 4.86 14.18
C ILE A 5 -16.69 6.32 13.73
N GLU A 6 -15.63 6.82 13.08
CA GLU A 6 -15.54 8.22 12.62
C GLU A 6 -16.04 8.41 11.18
N LYS A 7 -15.83 7.42 10.32
CA LYS A 7 -16.24 7.43 8.92
C LYS A 7 -16.49 6.01 8.42
N MET A 8 -17.49 5.86 7.56
CA MET A 8 -17.75 4.65 6.80
C MET A 8 -17.78 5.01 5.31
N PHE A 9 -17.18 4.16 4.49
CA PHE A 9 -17.21 4.24 3.03
C PHE A 9 -18.13 3.12 2.53
N ILE A 10 -19.39 3.46 2.29
CA ILE A 10 -20.43 2.49 1.89
C ILE A 10 -20.61 2.63 0.38
N GLU A 11 -20.51 1.51 -0.33
CA GLU A 11 -20.63 1.46 -1.78
C GLU A 11 -22.05 1.81 -2.26
N PRO A 12 -22.20 2.51 -3.39
CA PRO A 12 -23.49 2.73 -4.02
C PRO A 12 -24.01 1.45 -4.71
N GLU A 13 -25.34 1.27 -4.72
CA GLU A 13 -25.97 0.16 -5.46
C GLU A 13 -26.10 0.48 -6.95
N VAL A 14 -24.98 0.44 -7.66
CA VAL A 14 -24.90 0.69 -9.10
C VAL A 14 -24.16 -0.44 -9.81
N ALA A 15 -24.39 -0.58 -11.12
CA ALA A 15 -23.61 -1.49 -11.94
C ALA A 15 -22.28 -0.84 -12.30
N GLY A 16 -21.16 -1.56 -12.15
CA GLY A 16 -19.84 -1.00 -12.41
C GLY A 16 -18.75 -1.68 -11.58
N ASP A 17 -17.72 -0.90 -11.24
CA ASP A 17 -16.69 -1.32 -10.30
C ASP A 17 -17.32 -1.49 -8.90
N PRO A 18 -17.16 -2.64 -8.23
CA PRO A 18 -17.69 -2.82 -6.88
C PRO A 18 -16.98 -2.00 -5.80
N PHE A 19 -15.88 -1.29 -6.11
CA PHE A 19 -15.08 -0.53 -5.13
C PHE A 19 -14.88 0.92 -5.56
N GLU A 20 -15.96 1.71 -5.60
CA GLU A 20 -15.88 3.11 -6.05
C GLU A 20 -15.47 4.07 -4.92
N VAL A 21 -15.76 3.72 -3.65
CA VAL A 21 -15.50 4.63 -2.51
C VAL A 21 -14.83 3.95 -1.32
N SER A 22 -14.82 2.63 -1.24
CA SER A 22 -14.18 1.87 -0.15
C SER A 22 -12.76 1.40 -0.48
N ASP A 23 -12.22 1.80 -1.64
CA ASP A 23 -10.86 1.50 -2.02
C ASP A 23 -9.81 2.16 -1.08
N ILE A 24 -8.57 1.70 -1.21
CA ILE A 24 -7.46 2.13 -0.37
C ILE A 24 -7.09 3.59 -0.63
N ASP A 25 -7.20 4.07 -1.86
CA ASP A 25 -6.80 5.43 -2.24
C ASP A 25 -7.76 6.46 -1.65
N THR A 26 -9.06 6.18 -1.69
CA THR A 26 -10.12 6.98 -1.07
C THR A 26 -9.95 7.04 0.44
N MET A 27 -9.68 5.90 1.08
CA MET A 27 -9.41 5.87 2.52
C MET A 27 -8.12 6.62 2.88
N LEU A 28 -7.04 6.44 2.12
CA LEU A 28 -5.76 7.11 2.38
C LEU A 28 -5.90 8.63 2.26
N ASN A 29 -6.59 9.10 1.22
CA ASN A 29 -6.85 10.52 1.01
C ASN A 29 -7.72 11.12 2.13
N TYR A 30 -8.68 10.37 2.67
CA TYR A 30 -9.47 10.81 3.82
C TYR A 30 -8.61 10.96 5.08
N ILE A 31 -7.67 10.04 5.30
CA ILE A 31 -6.77 10.05 6.46
C ILE A 31 -5.72 11.17 6.32
N ASN A 32 -5.14 11.33 5.15
CA ASN A 32 -4.11 12.31 4.85
C ASN A 32 -4.07 12.63 3.36
N VAL A 33 -4.58 13.79 2.97
CA VAL A 33 -4.59 14.26 1.58
C VAL A 33 -3.19 14.50 1.00
N ASP A 34 -2.19 14.75 1.87
CA ASP A 34 -0.80 14.96 1.48
C ASP A 34 -0.01 13.64 1.44
N ALA A 35 -0.66 12.50 1.68
CA ALA A 35 -0.02 11.20 1.61
C ALA A 35 0.44 10.90 0.17
N VAL A 36 1.72 10.60 0.03
CA VAL A 36 2.28 10.16 -1.26
C VAL A 36 2.37 8.65 -1.26
N ALA A 37 1.61 8.01 -2.15
CA ALA A 37 1.69 6.56 -2.35
C ALA A 37 3.13 6.14 -2.73
N PRO A 38 3.66 5.06 -2.14
CA PRO A 38 4.98 4.56 -2.51
C PRO A 38 4.99 4.10 -3.97
N LYS A 39 6.12 4.31 -4.65
CA LYS A 39 6.29 3.82 -6.02
C LYS A 39 6.35 2.29 -6.00
N SER A 40 5.56 1.67 -6.86
CA SER A 40 5.62 0.22 -7.09
C SER A 40 6.94 -0.16 -7.76
N ALA A 41 7.57 -1.22 -7.25
CA ALA A 41 8.75 -1.83 -7.85
C ALA A 41 8.66 -3.35 -7.76
N THR A 42 9.12 -4.02 -8.82
CA THR A 42 9.22 -5.48 -8.86
C THR A 42 10.68 -5.87 -9.02
N MET A 43 11.16 -6.77 -8.16
CA MET A 43 12.55 -7.24 -8.20
C MET A 43 12.60 -8.73 -8.53
N PHE A 44 13.30 -9.08 -9.61
CA PHE A 44 13.67 -10.47 -9.90
C PHE A 44 14.91 -10.85 -9.10
N SER A 45 14.85 -11.97 -8.40
CA SER A 45 15.96 -12.47 -7.59
C SER A 45 16.07 -13.98 -7.65
N ARG A 46 17.16 -14.52 -7.10
CA ARG A 46 17.35 -15.96 -6.92
C ARG A 46 17.96 -16.25 -5.56
N LYS A 47 17.65 -17.42 -4.99
CA LYS A 47 18.22 -17.88 -3.72
C LYS A 47 19.75 -17.92 -3.80
N GLY A 48 20.43 -17.45 -2.76
CA GLY A 48 21.90 -17.44 -2.67
C GLY A 48 22.60 -16.32 -3.46
N CYS A 49 21.86 -15.44 -4.16
CA CYS A 49 22.44 -14.31 -4.88
C CYS A 49 22.88 -13.18 -3.94
N ALA A 50 24.18 -13.02 -3.71
CA ALA A 50 24.72 -11.98 -2.84
C ALA A 50 24.36 -10.55 -3.28
N HIS A 51 24.30 -10.29 -4.60
CA HIS A 51 23.90 -8.97 -5.13
C HIS A 51 22.42 -8.67 -4.86
N CYS A 52 21.57 -9.68 -5.00
CA CYS A 52 20.14 -9.57 -4.77
C CYS A 52 19.85 -9.26 -3.30
N GLN A 53 20.53 -9.92 -2.37
CA GLN A 53 20.42 -9.65 -0.93
C GLN A 53 20.82 -8.22 -0.57
N ARG A 54 21.92 -7.70 -1.17
CA ARG A 54 22.33 -6.31 -0.96
C ARG A 54 21.30 -5.32 -1.51
N ALA A 55 20.76 -5.56 -2.71
CA ALA A 55 19.74 -4.71 -3.32
C ALA A 55 18.45 -4.69 -2.49
N LEU A 56 17.97 -5.85 -2.02
CA LEU A 56 16.81 -5.93 -1.10
C LEU A 56 17.07 -5.16 0.20
N GLY A 57 18.26 -5.31 0.79
CA GLY A 57 18.64 -4.58 2.00
C GLY A 57 18.65 -3.05 1.80
N LEU A 58 19.05 -2.57 0.63
CA LEU A 58 19.00 -1.14 0.29
C LEU A 58 17.56 -0.65 0.09
N LEU A 59 16.72 -1.42 -0.61
CA LEU A 59 15.30 -1.10 -0.81
C LEU A 59 14.56 -1.02 0.53
N ASN A 60 14.77 -1.98 1.44
CA ASN A 60 14.15 -1.99 2.77
C ASN A 60 14.53 -0.75 3.60
N LYS A 61 15.81 -0.34 3.57
CA LYS A 61 16.28 0.86 4.29
C LYS A 61 15.65 2.16 3.79
N GLN A 62 15.22 2.18 2.53
CA GLN A 62 14.60 3.35 1.89
C GLN A 62 13.06 3.29 1.94
N GLY A 63 12.47 2.31 2.62
CA GLY A 63 11.02 2.12 2.68
C GLY A 63 10.42 1.59 1.37
N GLY A 64 11.25 1.00 0.50
CA GLY A 64 10.88 0.60 -0.86
C GLY A 64 10.20 -0.76 -0.99
N LEU A 65 9.92 -1.46 0.11
CA LEU A 65 9.19 -2.73 0.08
C LEU A 65 8.08 -2.73 1.13
N CYS A 66 6.87 -2.99 0.67
CA CYS A 66 5.74 -3.29 1.54
C CYS A 66 5.89 -4.74 2.01
N GLY A 67 6.37 -4.92 3.25
CA GLY A 67 6.54 -6.22 3.88
C GLY A 67 8.00 -6.62 4.05
N SER A 68 8.38 -6.84 5.30
CA SER A 68 9.56 -7.60 5.69
C SER A 68 9.38 -9.06 5.25
N TYR A 69 10.13 -9.50 4.25
CA TYR A 69 10.34 -10.94 3.99
C TYR A 69 11.13 -11.58 5.13
#